data_AF-A0A257JNF6-F1
#
_entry.id   AF-A0A257JNF6-F1
#
_cell.length_a   1.000
_cell.length_b   1.000
_cell.length_c   1.000
_cell.angle_alpha   90.00
_cell.angle_beta   90.00
_cell.angle_gamma   90.00
#
_symmetry.space_group_name_H-M   'P 1'
#
loop_
_entity.id
_entity.type
_entity.pdbx_description
1 polymer ?
#
loop_
_entity_poly.entity_id
_entity_poly.type
_entity_poly.pdbx_seq_one_letter_code
_entity_poly.pdbx_strand_id
1 'polypeptide(L)'
;MEAWIGEQWHRLITRAADRSHAAHAVSLGSVQRSVELLFRSAGGAPGVRVVPAAPARIGGPRDWLQRLAGTGQRAAVSQLDAETLALPPVIAVFDDAALNRDLYLWLAALAAGHVPGGDWLPANVAASAEALRRCPGLRPRWQRLCAAHLAQRPAVAGLDAVAAAAEALVQTALRQEPVGQPLPVANAARPLRPTDVAPVWLW
;
A
#
# COMPACT_ATOMS: atom_id res chain seq x y z
N MET A 1 2.76 9.83 -17.70
CA MET A 1 3.58 9.94 -16.47
C MET A 1 2.94 9.07 -15.38
N GLU A 2 2.75 7.76 -15.68
CA GLU A 2 1.65 6.92 -15.15
C GLU A 2 2.13 5.61 -14.48
N ALA A 3 3.40 5.55 -14.03
CA ALA A 3 4.02 4.30 -13.54
C ALA A 3 4.12 4.19 -12.00
N TRP A 4 3.67 5.21 -11.27
CA TRP A 4 4.19 5.45 -9.92
C TRP A 4 3.44 4.73 -8.79
N ILE A 5 2.12 4.50 -8.96
CA ILE A 5 1.33 3.63 -8.07
C ILE A 5 1.74 2.16 -8.26
N GLY A 6 2.11 1.79 -9.50
CA GLY A 6 2.48 0.42 -9.87
C GLY A 6 3.68 -0.11 -9.09
N GLU A 7 4.80 0.63 -9.04
CA GLU A 7 6.01 0.16 -8.37
C GLU A 7 5.85 0.00 -6.84
N GLN A 8 5.09 0.88 -6.22
CA GLN A 8 4.80 0.85 -4.77
C GLN A 8 3.90 -0.31 -4.40
N TRP A 9 2.77 -0.39 -5.10
CA TRP A 9 1.80 -1.45 -4.91
C TRP A 9 2.43 -2.79 -5.22
N HIS A 10 3.24 -2.87 -6.27
CA HIS A 10 4.03 -4.04 -6.60
C HIS A 10 4.99 -4.42 -5.47
N ARG A 11 5.80 -3.48 -4.95
CA ARG A 11 6.73 -3.78 -3.84
C ARG A 11 6.01 -4.20 -2.56
N LEU A 12 4.87 -3.58 -2.25
CA LEU A 12 4.00 -3.99 -1.14
C LEU A 12 3.50 -5.41 -1.38
N ILE A 13 2.97 -5.72 -2.56
CA ILE A 13 2.50 -7.05 -2.94
C ILE A 13 3.62 -8.09 -2.85
N THR A 14 4.81 -7.80 -3.37
CA THR A 14 5.93 -8.73 -3.38
C THR A 14 6.47 -8.98 -1.98
N ARG A 15 6.52 -7.96 -1.10
CA ARG A 15 7.10 -8.10 0.25
C ARG A 15 6.07 -8.45 1.34
N ALA A 16 4.79 -8.14 1.17
CA ALA A 16 3.74 -8.62 2.07
C ALA A 16 3.48 -10.14 1.90
N ALA A 17 3.99 -10.73 0.82
CA ALA A 17 4.07 -12.18 0.62
C ALA A 17 5.22 -12.83 1.41
N ASP A 18 6.09 -12.04 2.06
CA ASP A 18 7.08 -12.57 2.99
C ASP A 18 6.36 -13.12 4.24
N ARG A 19 6.66 -14.36 4.60
CA ARG A 19 5.85 -15.18 5.53
C ARG A 19 6.40 -15.15 6.95
N SER A 20 7.02 -14.04 7.37
CA SER A 20 7.62 -13.89 8.69
C SER A 20 6.66 -14.27 9.83
N HIS A 21 5.36 -13.97 9.69
CA HIS A 21 4.32 -14.37 10.63
C HIS A 21 3.32 -15.34 10.00
N ALA A 22 3.81 -16.43 9.40
CA ALA A 22 2.99 -17.43 8.71
C ALA A 22 1.81 -17.96 9.55
N ALA A 23 1.98 -18.09 10.87
CA ALA A 23 0.93 -18.54 11.80
C ALA A 23 -0.25 -17.56 11.89
N HIS A 24 -0.03 -16.28 11.57
CA HIS A 24 -1.01 -15.20 11.63
C HIS A 24 -1.43 -14.71 10.24
N ALA A 25 -1.09 -15.45 9.19
CA ALA A 25 -1.38 -15.10 7.82
C ALA A 25 -2.89 -15.03 7.55
N VAL A 26 -3.32 -13.97 6.86
CA VAL A 26 -4.70 -13.80 6.41
C VAL A 26 -4.72 -13.84 4.88
N SER A 27 -5.59 -14.65 4.30
CA SER A 27 -5.78 -14.70 2.85
C SER A 27 -6.79 -13.66 2.39
N LEU A 28 -6.57 -13.05 1.23
CA LEU A 28 -7.54 -12.11 0.65
C LEU A 28 -8.92 -12.75 0.49
N GLY A 29 -8.98 -14.01 0.06
CA GLY A 29 -10.25 -14.73 -0.09
C GLY A 29 -11.10 -14.79 1.18
N SER A 30 -10.46 -14.84 2.37
CA SER A 30 -11.17 -14.88 3.65
C SER A 30 -11.81 -13.53 4.03
N VAL A 31 -11.31 -12.42 3.48
CA VAL A 31 -11.76 -11.05 3.81
C VAL A 31 -12.36 -10.31 2.61
N GLN A 32 -12.35 -10.92 1.42
CA GLN A 32 -12.64 -10.26 0.14
C GLN A 32 -13.95 -9.48 0.15
N ARG A 33 -15.04 -10.10 0.63
CA ARG A 33 -16.35 -9.42 0.72
C ARG A 33 -16.32 -8.17 1.61
N SER A 34 -15.62 -8.23 2.75
CA SER A 34 -15.49 -7.07 3.64
C SER A 34 -14.66 -5.96 3.01
N VAL A 35 -13.59 -6.34 2.30
CA VAL A 35 -12.70 -5.41 1.58
C VAL A 35 -13.47 -4.72 0.45
N GLU A 36 -14.22 -5.46 -0.36
CA GLU A 36 -15.07 -4.92 -1.45
C GLU A 36 -16.12 -3.95 -0.92
N LEU A 37 -16.87 -4.34 0.12
CA LEU A 37 -17.87 -3.48 0.75
C LEU A 37 -17.25 -2.19 1.28
N LEU A 38 -16.11 -2.29 1.98
CA LEU A 38 -15.42 -1.13 2.52
C LEU A 38 -14.93 -0.21 1.39
N PHE A 39 -14.28 -0.76 0.36
CA PHE A 39 -13.83 0.00 -0.80
C PHE A 39 -14.97 0.82 -1.43
N ARG A 40 -16.14 0.19 -1.62
CA ARG A 40 -17.34 0.89 -2.12
C ARG A 40 -17.81 1.98 -1.17
N SER A 41 -17.91 1.70 0.13
CA SER A 41 -18.35 2.69 1.12
C SER A 41 -17.37 3.86 1.28
N ALA A 42 -16.07 3.62 1.05
CA ALA A 42 -15.01 4.61 1.06
C ALA A 42 -14.96 5.45 -0.24
N GLY A 43 -15.93 5.28 -1.15
CA GLY A 43 -16.05 6.04 -2.39
C GLY A 43 -15.20 5.53 -3.55
N GLY A 44 -14.77 4.27 -3.50
CA GLY A 44 -14.15 3.59 -4.63
C GLY A 44 -15.15 3.35 -5.77
N ALA A 45 -14.69 3.46 -7.03
CA ALA A 45 -15.54 3.40 -8.21
C ALA A 45 -16.31 2.06 -8.29
N PRO A 46 -17.63 2.06 -8.63
CA PRO A 46 -18.50 0.88 -8.49
C PRO A 46 -18.17 -0.31 -9.41
N GLY A 47 -17.38 -0.09 -10.47
CA GLY A 47 -16.91 -1.14 -11.40
C GLY A 47 -15.63 -1.87 -10.97
N VAL A 48 -14.92 -1.38 -9.95
CA VAL A 48 -13.59 -1.89 -9.58
C VAL A 48 -13.71 -3.19 -8.78
N ARG A 49 -13.27 -4.33 -9.31
CA ARG A 49 -13.26 -5.61 -8.61
C ARG A 49 -12.03 -5.75 -7.72
N VAL A 50 -12.19 -6.29 -6.52
CA VAL A 50 -11.04 -6.67 -5.69
C VAL A 50 -10.53 -8.03 -6.18
N VAL A 51 -9.26 -8.10 -6.53
CA VAL A 51 -8.65 -9.32 -7.07
C VAL A 51 -7.31 -9.61 -6.37
N PRO A 52 -6.93 -10.89 -6.21
CA PRO A 52 -5.58 -11.21 -5.79
C PRO A 52 -4.60 -10.74 -6.86
N ALA A 53 -3.55 -10.05 -6.43
CA ALA A 53 -2.45 -9.68 -7.30
C ALA A 53 -1.77 -10.95 -7.84
N ALA A 54 -1.55 -11.01 -9.15
CA ALA A 54 -0.84 -12.12 -9.76
C ALA A 54 0.59 -12.17 -9.18
N PRO A 55 1.08 -13.33 -8.72
CA PRO A 55 2.49 -13.47 -8.36
C PRO A 55 3.30 -13.14 -9.61
N ALA A 56 4.15 -12.12 -9.51
CA ALA A 56 5.12 -11.83 -10.55
C ALA A 56 6.08 -13.03 -10.63
N ARG A 57 5.79 -14.00 -11.50
CA ARG A 57 6.77 -15.02 -11.86
C ARG A 57 7.92 -14.27 -12.51
N ILE A 58 9.05 -14.20 -11.81
CA ILE A 58 10.35 -13.87 -12.39
C ILE A 58 10.64 -15.01 -13.37
N GLY A 59 10.24 -14.84 -14.63
CA GLY A 59 10.49 -15.74 -15.74
C GLY A 59 11.31 -15.01 -16.80
N GLY A 60 12.48 -15.54 -17.12
CA GLY A 60 13.55 -14.87 -17.85
C GLY A 60 13.24 -14.42 -19.30
N PRO A 61 14.24 -13.81 -19.98
CA PRO A 61 14.07 -12.95 -21.16
C PRO A 61 13.60 -13.61 -22.47
N ARG A 62 13.14 -14.87 -22.45
CA ARG A 62 12.80 -15.64 -23.67
C ARG A 62 11.32 -16.05 -23.81
N ASP A 63 10.54 -16.09 -22.73
CA ASP A 63 9.12 -16.50 -22.79
C ASP A 63 8.14 -15.36 -23.10
N TRP A 64 8.55 -14.10 -22.92
CA TRP A 64 7.70 -12.94 -23.20
C TRP A 64 7.51 -12.69 -24.71
N LEU A 65 8.54 -12.95 -25.51
CA LEU A 65 8.50 -12.75 -26.97
C LEU A 65 7.65 -13.79 -27.70
N GLN A 66 7.54 -15.02 -27.16
CA GLN A 66 6.75 -16.07 -27.81
C GLN A 66 5.23 -15.86 -27.68
N ARG A 67 4.78 -15.07 -26.70
CA ARG A 67 3.37 -14.67 -26.56
C ARG A 67 2.99 -13.46 -27.41
N LEU A 68 3.96 -12.77 -28.03
CA LEU A 68 3.71 -11.59 -28.85
C LEU A 68 3.36 -11.89 -30.32
N ALA A 69 3.50 -13.14 -30.78
CA ALA A 69 3.40 -13.47 -32.20
C ALA A 69 2.07 -14.09 -32.67
N GLY A 70 1.07 -14.28 -31.79
CA GLY A 70 -0.11 -15.09 -32.14
C GLY A 70 -1.48 -14.46 -31.91
N THR A 71 -1.62 -13.46 -31.06
CA THR A 71 -2.94 -12.90 -30.72
C THR A 71 -2.80 -11.43 -30.35
N GLY A 72 -3.46 -10.54 -31.09
CA GLY A 72 -3.42 -9.09 -30.89
C GLY A 72 -4.01 -8.65 -29.55
N GLN A 73 -3.26 -8.82 -28.46
CA GLN A 73 -3.58 -8.29 -27.13
C GLN A 73 -2.50 -7.30 -26.74
N ARG A 74 -2.90 -6.03 -26.68
CA ARG A 74 -2.12 -4.93 -26.14
C ARG A 74 -1.61 -5.30 -24.76
N ALA A 75 -0.34 -5.02 -24.54
CA ALA A 75 0.45 -5.37 -23.38
C ALA A 75 -0.30 -5.16 -22.06
N ALA A 76 -0.50 -6.27 -21.34
CA ALA A 76 -1.05 -6.35 -19.99
C ALA A 76 -0.04 -5.89 -18.91
N VAL A 77 0.54 -4.70 -19.12
CA VAL A 77 1.48 -4.06 -18.19
C VAL A 77 1.09 -2.59 -18.12
N SER A 78 1.03 -2.04 -16.91
CA SER A 78 0.80 -0.63 -16.57
C SER A 78 -0.61 -0.07 -16.77
N GLN A 79 -1.64 -0.81 -16.37
CA GLN A 79 -2.78 -0.17 -15.75
C GLN A 79 -3.00 -0.84 -14.39
N LEU A 80 -3.14 -0.03 -13.35
CA LEU A 80 -4.25 -0.27 -12.43
C LEU A 80 -5.47 -0.26 -13.35
N ASP A 81 -5.87 -1.45 -13.82
CA ASP A 81 -6.99 -1.59 -14.72
C ASP A 81 -8.12 -0.80 -14.06
N ALA A 82 -8.77 0.15 -14.76
CA ALA A 82 -9.80 1.01 -14.16
C ALA A 82 -10.97 0.20 -13.53
N GLU A 83 -10.93 -1.11 -13.73
CA GLU A 83 -11.85 -2.15 -13.33
C GLU A 83 -11.34 -3.04 -12.18
N THR A 84 -10.10 -2.91 -11.66
CA THR A 84 -9.59 -3.80 -10.60
C THR A 84 -8.71 -3.14 -9.52
N LEU A 85 -8.92 -3.54 -8.26
CA LEU A 85 -8.05 -3.29 -7.12
C LEU A 85 -7.31 -4.59 -6.79
N ALA A 86 -6.04 -4.68 -7.22
CA ALA A 86 -5.19 -5.82 -6.91
C ALA A 86 -4.65 -5.72 -5.47
N LEU A 87 -4.83 -6.75 -4.64
CA LEU A 87 -4.28 -6.82 -3.28
C LEU A 87 -3.43 -8.07 -3.10
N PRO A 88 -2.49 -8.12 -2.14
CA PRO A 88 -1.70 -9.31 -1.88
C PRO A 88 -2.61 -10.52 -1.62
N PRO A 89 -2.34 -11.70 -2.20
CA PRO A 89 -3.17 -12.89 -1.98
C PRO A 89 -3.15 -13.34 -0.52
N VAL A 90 -2.06 -13.06 0.19
CA VAL A 90 -1.87 -13.31 1.63
C VAL A 90 -1.12 -12.14 2.23
N ILE A 91 -1.52 -11.72 3.44
CA ILE A 91 -0.80 -10.77 4.30
C ILE A 91 -0.40 -11.49 5.58
N ALA A 92 0.89 -11.47 5.90
CA ALA A 92 1.48 -12.05 7.12
C ALA A 92 2.50 -11.08 7.76
N VAL A 93 2.15 -9.79 7.78
CA VAL A 93 3.02 -8.69 8.16
C VAL A 93 3.15 -8.55 9.68
N PHE A 94 2.08 -8.81 10.42
CA PHE A 94 2.01 -8.71 11.87
C PHE A 94 1.87 -10.09 12.51
N ASP A 95 2.38 -10.23 13.74
CA ASP A 95 2.17 -11.39 14.61
C ASP A 95 0.76 -11.42 15.23
N ASP A 96 -0.23 -10.93 14.48
CA ASP A 96 -1.63 -10.86 14.87
C ASP A 96 -2.50 -10.90 13.61
N ALA A 97 -3.35 -11.93 13.52
CA ALA A 97 -4.25 -12.12 12.39
C ALA A 97 -5.30 -11.00 12.29
N ALA A 98 -5.71 -10.41 13.42
CA ALA A 98 -6.64 -9.27 13.42
C ALA A 98 -5.99 -8.02 12.79
N LEU A 99 -4.70 -7.76 13.07
CA LEU A 99 -3.95 -6.68 12.42
C LEU A 99 -3.76 -6.93 10.93
N ASN A 100 -3.44 -8.16 10.52
CA ASN A 100 -3.32 -8.52 9.10
C ASN A 100 -4.66 -8.35 8.35
N ARG A 101 -5.78 -8.70 9.00
CA ARG A 101 -7.14 -8.42 8.49
C ARG A 101 -7.43 -6.93 8.40
N ASP A 102 -7.11 -6.17 9.45
CA ASP A 102 -7.32 -4.72 9.48
C ASP A 102 -6.47 -4.02 8.41
N LEU A 103 -5.29 -4.55 8.09
CA LEU A 103 -4.45 -4.03 7.02
C LEU A 103 -5.12 -4.14 5.65
N TYR A 104 -5.79 -5.26 5.33
CA TYR A 104 -6.56 -5.38 4.09
C TYR A 104 -7.66 -4.31 3.99
N LEU A 105 -8.38 -4.07 5.09
CA LEU A 105 -9.44 -3.08 5.14
C LEU A 105 -8.87 -1.66 4.97
N TRP A 106 -7.74 -1.38 5.62
CA TRP A 106 -7.04 -0.11 5.48
C TRP A 106 -6.59 0.14 4.04
N LEU A 107 -5.94 -0.83 3.39
CA LEU A 107 -5.46 -0.70 2.00
C LEU A 107 -6.60 -0.41 1.02
N ALA A 108 -7.78 -1.01 1.23
CA ALA A 108 -8.97 -0.70 0.42
C ALA A 108 -9.47 0.73 0.63
N ALA A 109 -9.57 1.19 1.88
CA ALA A 109 -10.02 2.55 2.17
C ALA A 109 -9.02 3.60 1.65
N LEU A 110 -7.71 3.33 1.81
CA LEU A 110 -6.63 4.17 1.29
C LEU A 110 -6.71 4.28 -0.24
N ALA A 111 -6.85 3.15 -0.94
CA ALA A 111 -6.94 3.13 -2.39
C ALA A 111 -8.16 3.92 -2.91
N ALA A 112 -9.29 3.90 -2.20
CA ALA A 112 -10.47 4.69 -2.55
C ALA A 112 -10.31 6.21 -2.35
N GLY A 113 -9.39 6.63 -1.48
CA GLY A 113 -9.06 8.03 -1.21
C GLY A 113 -7.84 8.55 -1.96
N HIS A 114 -7.10 7.68 -2.66
CA HIS A 114 -5.84 8.05 -3.30
C HIS A 114 -6.07 8.84 -4.61
N VAL A 115 -5.33 9.94 -4.78
CA VAL A 115 -5.36 10.77 -5.99
C VAL A 115 -4.03 10.63 -6.73
N PRO A 116 -4.02 10.21 -8.01
CA PRO A 116 -2.79 10.10 -8.79
C PRO A 116 -2.05 11.43 -8.98
N GLY A 117 -0.72 11.37 -9.10
CA GLY A 117 0.12 12.47 -9.57
C GLY A 117 0.77 13.34 -8.48
N GLY A 118 0.54 13.05 -7.20
CA GLY A 118 1.21 13.74 -6.08
C GLY A 118 2.53 13.08 -5.64
N ASP A 119 3.33 13.81 -4.87
CA ASP A 119 4.49 13.27 -4.16
C ASP A 119 4.08 12.17 -3.17
N TRP A 120 4.95 11.18 -2.97
CA TRP A 120 4.63 9.97 -2.22
C TRP A 120 3.98 10.16 -0.86
N LEU A 121 4.71 10.85 -0.01
CA LEU A 121 4.36 10.97 1.39
C LEU A 121 3.15 11.90 1.56
N PRO A 122 3.10 13.10 0.93
CA PRO A 122 1.90 13.94 0.92
C PRO A 122 0.67 13.23 0.33
N ALA A 123 0.80 12.51 -0.79
CA ALA A 123 -0.33 11.81 -1.42
C ALA A 123 -0.89 10.72 -0.51
N ASN A 124 -0.03 9.95 0.15
CA ASN A 124 -0.46 8.90 1.06
C ASN A 124 -1.08 9.45 2.36
N VAL A 125 -0.57 10.56 2.89
CA VAL A 125 -1.17 11.20 4.05
C VAL A 125 -2.52 11.83 3.70
N ALA A 126 -2.64 12.46 2.53
CA ALA A 126 -3.92 12.97 2.04
C ALA A 126 -4.93 11.83 1.83
N ALA A 127 -4.52 10.72 1.23
CA ALA A 127 -5.36 9.53 1.07
C ALA A 127 -5.77 8.94 2.42
N SER A 128 -4.87 8.92 3.40
CA SER A 128 -5.15 8.47 4.76
C SER A 128 -6.18 9.37 5.46
N ALA A 129 -6.04 10.70 5.32
CA ALA A 129 -7.00 11.67 5.82
C ALA A 129 -8.39 11.45 5.21
N GLU A 130 -8.45 11.28 3.89
CA GLU A 130 -9.70 11.06 3.17
C GLU A 130 -10.36 9.74 3.55
N ALA A 131 -9.58 8.67 3.71
CA ALA A 131 -10.06 7.38 4.19
C ALA A 131 -10.69 7.49 5.58
N LEU A 132 -10.03 8.18 6.53
CA LEU A 132 -10.59 8.39 7.88
C LEU A 132 -11.79 9.34 7.88
N ARG A 133 -11.84 10.32 6.98
CA ARG A 133 -12.98 11.23 6.82
C ARG A 133 -14.21 10.48 6.29
N ARG A 134 -14.05 9.61 5.29
CA ARG A 134 -15.14 8.83 4.70
C ARG A 134 -15.56 7.64 5.57
N CYS A 135 -14.63 7.07 6.32
CA CYS A 135 -14.85 5.87 7.13
C CYS A 135 -14.34 6.10 8.57
N PRO A 136 -15.00 6.93 9.39
CA PRO A 136 -14.53 7.28 10.73
C PRO A 136 -14.42 6.08 11.68
N GLY A 137 -15.20 5.02 11.45
CA GLY A 137 -15.11 3.76 12.19
C GLY A 137 -13.78 3.00 11.99
N LEU A 138 -12.97 3.36 11.00
CA LEU A 138 -11.63 2.81 10.82
C LEU A 138 -10.58 3.41 11.75
N ARG A 139 -10.83 4.58 12.37
CA ARG A 139 -9.84 5.29 13.18
C ARG A 139 -9.19 4.42 14.27
N PRO A 140 -9.94 3.65 15.10
CA PRO A 140 -9.31 2.78 16.10
C PRO A 140 -8.45 1.66 15.48
N ARG A 141 -8.83 1.15 14.29
CA ARG A 141 -8.06 0.14 13.56
C ARG A 141 -6.77 0.73 13.01
N TRP A 142 -6.87 1.91 12.40
CA TRP A 142 -5.74 2.67 11.89
C TRP A 142 -4.72 2.99 12.99
N GLN A 143 -5.17 3.44 14.15
CA GLN A 143 -4.28 3.72 15.29
C GLN A 143 -3.50 2.46 15.74
N ARG A 144 -4.17 1.30 15.81
CA ARG A 144 -3.49 0.02 16.12
C ARG A 144 -2.49 -0.39 15.05
N LEU A 145 -2.85 -0.25 13.77
CA LEU A 145 -1.95 -0.53 12.64
C LEU A 145 -0.72 0.39 12.67
N CYS A 146 -0.90 1.69 12.92
CA CYS A 146 0.21 2.64 13.06
C CYS A 146 1.12 2.25 14.22
N ALA A 147 0.56 1.96 15.41
CA ALA A 147 1.35 1.56 16.57
C ALA A 147 2.16 0.28 16.30
N ALA A 148 1.52 -0.76 15.75
CA ALA A 148 2.18 -2.01 15.42
C ALA A 148 3.24 -1.83 14.32
N HIS A 149 2.94 -1.04 13.28
CA HIS A 149 3.89 -0.81 12.21
C HIS A 149 5.07 0.04 12.65
N LEU A 150 4.86 1.07 13.48
CA LEU A 150 5.92 1.88 14.08
C LEU A 150 6.92 1.02 14.88
N ALA A 151 6.44 -0.03 15.56
CA ALA A 151 7.31 -0.97 16.26
C ALA A 151 8.18 -1.84 15.33
N GLN A 152 7.80 -2.01 14.05
CA GLN A 152 8.58 -2.73 13.04
C GLN A 152 9.60 -1.83 12.32
N ARG A 153 9.51 -0.50 12.49
CA ARG A 153 10.36 0.45 11.77
C ARG A 153 11.80 0.40 12.28
N PRO A 154 12.81 0.64 11.41
CA PRO A 154 14.20 0.71 11.83
C PRO A 154 14.43 1.90 12.77
N ALA A 155 15.36 1.73 13.73
CA ALA A 155 15.83 2.82 14.56
C ALA A 155 16.67 3.79 13.73
N VAL A 156 16.28 5.07 13.75
CA VAL A 156 16.92 6.15 12.96
C VAL A 156 18.42 6.29 13.25
N ALA A 157 18.83 6.02 14.50
CA ALA A 157 20.21 6.14 14.95
C ALA A 157 21.19 5.16 14.26
N GLY A 158 20.69 4.08 13.64
CA GLY A 158 21.50 3.08 12.96
C GLY A 158 21.61 3.27 11.45
N LEU A 159 21.02 4.33 10.89
CA LEU A 159 20.98 4.59 9.45
C LEU A 159 21.96 5.70 9.07
N ASP A 160 22.35 5.76 7.79
CA ASP A 160 23.06 6.93 7.27
C ASP A 160 22.17 8.19 7.36
N ALA A 161 22.78 9.37 7.32
CA ALA A 161 22.07 10.63 7.57
C ALA A 161 20.88 10.88 6.62
N VAL A 162 20.96 10.42 5.37
CA VAL A 162 19.90 10.63 4.37
C VAL A 162 18.74 9.68 4.63
N ALA A 163 19.04 8.39 4.83
CA ALA A 163 18.04 7.38 5.18
C ALA A 163 17.40 7.65 6.54
N ALA A 164 18.18 8.15 7.52
CA ALA A 164 17.71 8.56 8.83
C ALA A 164 16.68 9.71 8.74
N ALA A 165 16.98 10.75 7.95
CA ALA A 165 16.06 11.86 7.74
C ALA A 165 14.77 11.41 7.03
N ALA A 166 14.89 10.58 5.98
CA ALA A 166 13.77 9.99 5.26
C ALA A 166 12.87 9.15 6.18
N GLU A 167 13.47 8.29 7.01
CA GLU A 167 12.78 7.44 7.97
C GLU A 167 12.08 8.26 9.06
N ALA A 168 12.73 9.30 9.58
CA ALA A 168 12.16 10.18 10.59
C ALA A 168 10.90 10.91 10.08
N LEU A 169 10.90 11.34 8.81
CA LEU A 169 9.72 11.94 8.17
C LEU A 169 8.55 10.96 8.11
N VAL A 170 8.81 9.73 7.68
CA VAL A 170 7.77 8.67 7.61
C VAL A 170 7.23 8.35 9.00
N GLN A 171 8.10 8.15 9.99
CA GLN A 171 7.66 7.86 11.35
C GLN A 171 6.86 9.01 11.97
N THR A 172 7.24 10.26 11.67
CA THR A 172 6.48 11.44 12.11
C THR A 172 5.09 11.46 11.48
N ALA A 173 5.01 11.23 10.17
CA ALA A 173 3.75 11.17 9.44
C ALA A 173 2.83 10.02 9.90
N LEU A 174 3.39 8.86 10.29
CA LEU A 174 2.62 7.74 10.85
C LEU A 174 2.11 8.02 12.28
N ARG A 175 2.84 8.80 13.09
CA ARG A 175 2.42 9.19 14.45
C ARG A 175 1.36 10.27 14.46
N GLN A 176 1.35 11.11 13.43
CA GLN A 176 0.36 12.16 13.28
C GLN A 176 -0.94 11.55 12.76
N GLU A 177 -2.02 11.74 13.50
CA GLU A 177 -3.33 11.46 12.93
C GLU A 177 -3.55 12.41 11.75
N PRO A 178 -3.95 11.91 10.57
CA PRO A 178 -4.10 12.72 9.37
C PRO A 178 -5.38 13.55 9.47
N VAL A 179 -5.38 14.55 10.37
CA VAL A 179 -6.51 15.46 10.64
C VAL A 179 -6.25 16.78 9.91
N GLY A 180 -6.34 16.77 8.57
CA GLY A 180 -6.37 17.96 7.72
C GLY A 180 -5.21 18.97 7.86
N GLN A 181 -4.22 18.70 8.71
CA GLN A 181 -3.06 19.53 8.90
C GLN A 181 -2.02 19.13 7.86
N PRO A 182 -1.42 20.10 7.16
CA PRO A 182 -0.29 19.80 6.30
C PRO A 182 0.77 19.12 7.15
N LEU A 183 1.32 18.01 6.64
CA LEU A 183 2.50 17.41 7.24
C LEU A 183 3.55 18.50 7.42
N PRO A 184 4.34 18.47 8.51
CA PRO A 184 5.61 19.16 8.52
C PRO A 184 6.53 18.42 7.54
N VAL A 185 6.30 18.60 6.24
CA VAL A 185 7.25 18.27 5.18
C VAL A 185 8.38 19.29 5.31
N ALA A 186 9.23 19.04 6.30
CA ALA A 186 10.42 19.81 6.55
C ALA A 186 11.33 19.72 5.32
N ASN A 187 11.30 20.76 4.48
CA ASN A 187 12.38 21.23 3.61
C ASN A 187 13.28 20.12 3.00
N ALA A 188 12.69 19.04 2.49
CA ALA A 188 13.45 18.00 1.83
C ALA A 188 13.89 18.52 0.47
N ALA A 189 15.21 18.54 0.21
CA ALA A 189 15.78 19.02 -1.05
C ALA A 189 15.29 18.25 -2.29
N ARG A 190 14.72 17.05 -2.10
CA ARG A 190 14.04 16.27 -3.12
C ARG A 190 12.81 15.57 -2.54
N PRO A 191 11.77 15.28 -3.34
CA PRO A 191 10.62 14.51 -2.89
C PRO A 191 11.05 13.11 -2.46
N LEU A 192 10.52 12.65 -1.32
CA LEU A 192 10.81 11.34 -0.76
C LEU A 192 10.22 10.25 -1.65
N ARG A 193 11.02 9.22 -1.94
CA ARG A 193 10.56 8.05 -2.70
C ARG A 193 10.38 6.85 -1.76
N PRO A 194 9.46 5.93 -2.08
CA PRO A 194 9.26 4.71 -1.31
C PRO A 194 10.55 3.87 -1.15
N THR A 195 11.44 3.92 -2.14
CA THR A 195 12.73 3.21 -2.14
C THR A 195 13.75 3.79 -1.16
N ASP A 196 13.54 5.02 -0.68
CA ASP A 196 14.43 5.68 0.27
C ASP A 196 14.24 5.16 1.71
N VAL A 197 13.20 4.34 1.97
CA VAL A 197 12.85 3.83 3.30
C VAL A 197 12.49 2.34 3.29
N ALA A 198 12.47 1.74 4.49
CA ALA A 198 11.88 0.43 4.71
C ALA A 198 10.39 0.42 4.26
N PRO A 199 9.86 -0.73 3.78
CA PRO A 199 8.47 -0.82 3.32
C PRO A 199 7.49 -0.23 4.33
N VAL A 200 6.61 0.65 3.87
CA VAL A 200 5.55 1.21 4.70
C VAL A 200 4.28 0.46 4.40
N TRP A 201 3.86 -0.47 5.26
CA TRP A 201 2.74 -1.36 4.91
C TRP A 201 1.40 -0.63 4.80
N LEU A 202 1.28 0.53 5.44
CA LEU A 202 0.09 1.35 5.40
C LEU A 202 -0.01 2.19 4.11
N TRP A 203 1.01 2.25 3.24
CA TRP A 203 1.12 3.14 2.06
C TRP A 203 1.73 2.47 0.82
#